data_AF-A0A418WB88-F1
#
_entry.id   AF-A0A418WB88-F1
#
_cell.length_a   1.000
_cell.length_b   1.000
_cell.length_c   1.000
_cell.angle_alpha   90.00
_cell.angle_beta   90.00
_cell.angle_gamma   90.00
#
_symmetry.space_group_name_H-M   'P 1'
#
loop_
_entity.id
_entity.type
_entity.pdbx_description
1 polymer ?
#
loop_
_entity_poly.entity_id
_entity_poly.type
_entity_poly.pdbx_seq_one_letter_code
_entity_poly.pdbx_strand_id
1 'polypeptide(L)'
;MAGGAASWAAGSGPQGRYVLDVDATYQAFEAAGAATPQTRKTLEQQKGLMVIVFQGESASFVTGPLLGNKTSGQCDWRLDAADLKFERCRQPDGSPFSVSGAVRFEAAANSLTIQGNAPGPLTYRPD
;
A
#
# COMPACT_ATOMS: atom_id res chain seq x y z
N MET A 1 15.50 35.07 16.80
CA MET A 1 14.98 33.80 17.31
C MET A 1 14.84 32.86 16.14
N ALA A 2 15.47 31.69 16.25
CA ALA A 2 15.43 30.64 15.25
C ALA A 2 14.00 30.14 15.10
N GLY A 3 13.49 30.16 13.87
CA GLY A 3 12.24 29.54 13.48
C GLY A 3 12.45 28.86 12.14
N GLY A 4 13.52 28.05 12.05
CA GLY A 4 13.64 27.09 10.96
C GLY A 4 12.47 26.13 11.12
N ALA A 5 11.43 26.30 10.31
CA ALA A 5 10.51 25.23 10.04
C ALA A 5 11.39 24.06 9.62
N ALA A 6 11.47 23.03 10.46
CA ALA A 6 12.01 21.76 10.04
C ALA A 6 11.07 21.29 8.92
N SER A 7 11.41 21.65 7.70
CA SER A 7 11.07 20.88 6.52
C SER A 7 11.68 19.52 6.81
N TRP A 8 10.91 18.64 7.45
CA TRP A 8 11.23 17.22 7.50
C TRP A 8 11.42 16.84 6.05
N ALA A 9 12.66 16.61 5.67
CA ALA A 9 13.03 16.43 4.29
C ALA A 9 12.15 15.30 3.72
N ALA A 10 11.23 15.71 2.84
CA ALA A 10 10.66 14.85 1.83
C ALA A 10 11.82 14.30 1.00
N GLY A 11 12.21 13.06 1.28
CA GLY A 11 13.23 12.32 0.55
C GLY A 11 13.58 11.07 1.35
N SER A 12 13.08 9.87 1.05
CA SER A 12 12.60 9.32 -0.22
C SER A 12 11.56 8.23 0.06
N GLY A 13 10.40 8.60 0.60
CA GLY A 13 9.29 7.66 0.74
C GLY A 13 8.64 7.34 -0.62
N PRO A 14 7.67 6.42 -0.67
CA PRO A 14 6.96 6.10 -1.89
C PRO A 14 6.31 7.35 -2.51
N GLN A 15 6.29 7.42 -3.83
CA GLN A 15 5.66 8.50 -4.59
C GLN A 15 4.91 7.93 -5.78
N GLY A 16 3.76 8.52 -6.10
CA GLY A 16 2.95 8.11 -7.25
C GLY A 16 2.02 6.94 -6.94
N ARG A 17 1.60 6.26 -7.99
CA ARG A 17 0.57 5.23 -7.95
C ARG A 17 1.20 3.85 -7.89
N TYR A 18 0.84 3.07 -6.88
CA TYR A 18 1.29 1.69 -6.69
C TYR A 18 0.14 0.71 -6.93
N VAL A 19 0.39 -0.30 -7.76
CA VAL A 19 -0.54 -1.38 -8.13
C VAL A 19 0.07 -2.73 -7.80
N LEU A 20 -0.78 -3.75 -7.63
CA LEU A 20 -0.35 -5.09 -7.29
C LEU A 20 0.59 -5.66 -8.37
N ASP A 21 1.79 -6.07 -7.96
CA ASP A 21 2.70 -6.88 -8.77
C ASP A 21 2.27 -8.34 -8.66
N VAL A 22 1.56 -8.80 -9.68
CA VAL A 22 0.98 -10.15 -9.71
C VAL A 22 2.06 -11.22 -9.68
N ASP A 23 3.16 -11.03 -10.40
CA ASP A 23 4.20 -12.05 -10.53
C ASP A 23 4.98 -12.19 -9.22
N ALA A 24 5.42 -11.07 -8.63
CA ALA A 24 6.12 -11.09 -7.34
C ALA A 24 5.21 -11.63 -6.22
N THR A 25 3.94 -11.24 -6.20
CA THR A 25 2.97 -11.73 -5.21
C THR A 25 2.67 -13.23 -5.40
N TYR A 26 2.52 -13.69 -6.65
CA TYR A 26 2.29 -15.10 -6.94
C TYR A 26 3.46 -15.97 -6.48
N GLN A 27 4.70 -15.55 -6.76
CA GLN A 27 5.90 -16.25 -6.28
C GLN A 27 5.96 -16.31 -4.75
N ALA A 28 5.58 -15.23 -4.06
CA ALA A 28 5.49 -15.23 -2.60
C ALA A 28 4.46 -16.25 -2.09
N PHE A 29 3.33 -16.42 -2.79
CA PHE A 29 2.30 -17.39 -2.43
C PHE A 29 2.71 -18.83 -2.77
N GLU A 30 3.47 -19.03 -3.85
CA GLU A 30 4.09 -20.33 -4.19
C GLU A 30 5.09 -20.74 -3.11
N ALA A 31 5.97 -19.83 -2.69
CA ALA A 31 6.93 -20.07 -1.62
C ALA A 31 6.25 -20.38 -0.27
N ALA A 32 5.06 -19.80 -0.03
CA ALA A 32 4.25 -20.09 1.15
C ALA A 32 3.40 -21.38 1.03
N GLY A 33 3.43 -22.08 -0.11
CA GLY A 33 2.62 -23.28 -0.37
C GLY A 33 1.12 -22.99 -0.49
N ALA A 34 0.73 -21.74 -0.73
CA ALA A 34 -0.65 -21.28 -0.80
C ALA A 34 -1.13 -20.94 -2.23
N ALA A 35 -0.22 -21.04 -3.23
CA ALA A 35 -0.58 -20.84 -4.62
C ALA A 35 -1.40 -22.03 -5.16
N THR A 36 -2.53 -21.72 -5.78
CA THR A 36 -3.39 -22.63 -6.52
C THR A 36 -3.37 -22.25 -8.01
N PRO A 37 -3.84 -23.12 -8.92
CA PRO A 37 -3.98 -22.78 -10.33
C PRO A 37 -4.84 -21.52 -10.59
N GLN A 38 -5.76 -21.19 -9.67
CA GLN A 38 -6.60 -20.01 -9.76
C GLN A 38 -5.96 -18.74 -9.17
N THR A 39 -4.94 -18.88 -8.31
CA THR A 39 -4.35 -17.76 -7.57
C THR A 39 -3.86 -16.65 -8.49
N ARG A 40 -3.15 -16.99 -9.57
CA ARG A 40 -2.66 -15.97 -10.52
C ARG A 40 -3.80 -15.20 -11.19
N LYS A 41 -4.85 -15.91 -11.60
CA LYS A 41 -6.05 -15.28 -12.19
C LYS A 41 -6.74 -14.34 -11.21
N THR A 42 -6.85 -14.74 -9.94
CA THR A 42 -7.42 -13.89 -8.88
C THR A 42 -6.55 -12.65 -8.66
N LEU A 43 -5.22 -12.79 -8.61
CA LEU A 43 -4.30 -11.66 -8.47
C LEU A 43 -4.40 -10.70 -9.66
N GLU A 44 -4.48 -11.20 -10.89
CA GLU A 44 -4.72 -10.37 -12.09
C GLU A 44 -6.06 -9.62 -12.03
N GLN A 45 -7.11 -10.26 -11.53
CA GLN A 45 -8.40 -9.57 -11.33
C GLN A 45 -8.33 -8.51 -10.23
N GLN A 46 -7.48 -8.71 -9.23
CA GLN A 46 -7.24 -7.74 -8.15
C GLN A 46 -6.29 -6.61 -8.55
N LYS A 47 -5.46 -6.84 -9.57
CA LYS A 47 -4.58 -5.82 -10.15
C LYS A 47 -5.40 -4.64 -10.64
N GLY A 48 -5.18 -3.48 -10.03
CA GLY A 48 -5.93 -2.26 -10.33
C GLY A 48 -7.26 -2.10 -9.58
N LEU A 49 -7.73 -3.12 -8.85
CA LEU A 49 -8.82 -2.94 -7.89
C LEU A 49 -8.32 -2.38 -6.57
N MET A 50 -7.12 -2.76 -6.13
CA MET A 50 -6.47 -2.16 -4.97
C MET A 50 -5.30 -1.30 -5.44
N VAL A 51 -5.43 0.00 -5.24
CA VAL A 51 -4.45 1.00 -5.64
C VAL A 51 -4.11 1.88 -4.44
N ILE A 52 -2.82 2.19 -4.29
CA ILE A 52 -2.33 3.10 -3.25
C ILE A 52 -1.61 4.23 -3.95
N VAL A 53 -2.03 5.47 -3.69
CA VAL A 53 -1.46 6.66 -4.33
C VAL A 53 -0.82 7.54 -3.27
N PHE A 54 0.48 7.76 -3.38
CA PHE A 54 1.23 8.66 -2.50
C PHE A 54 1.43 10.01 -3.18
N GLN A 55 0.97 11.09 -2.54
CA GLN A 55 1.12 12.47 -2.98
C GLN A 55 1.51 13.34 -1.79
N GLY A 56 2.77 13.80 -1.77
CA GLY A 56 3.31 14.52 -0.62
C GLY A 56 3.21 13.67 0.65
N GLU A 57 2.67 14.25 1.72
CA GLU A 57 2.50 13.58 3.03
C GLU A 57 1.20 12.76 3.13
N SER A 58 0.47 12.63 2.02
CA SER A 58 -0.81 11.92 1.99
C SER A 58 -0.76 10.65 1.17
N ALA A 59 -1.49 9.63 1.63
CA ALA A 59 -1.69 8.37 0.95
C ALA A 59 -3.18 8.15 0.74
N SER A 60 -3.58 7.85 -0.49
CA SER A 60 -4.96 7.54 -0.85
C SER A 60 -5.10 6.05 -1.17
N PHE A 61 -6.07 5.40 -0.55
CA PHE A 61 -6.42 4.01 -0.79
C PHE A 61 -7.64 3.95 -1.67
N VAL A 62 -7.63 3.12 -2.69
CA VAL A 62 -8.82 2.84 -3.50
C VAL A 62 -8.96 1.33 -3.61
N THR A 63 -10.00 0.78 -2.99
CA THR A 63 -10.43 -0.60 -3.23
C THR A 63 -11.64 -0.61 -4.17
N GLY A 64 -11.62 -1.46 -5.19
CA GLY A 64 -12.70 -1.59 -6.16
C GLY A 64 -13.91 -2.32 -5.56
N PRO A 65 -15.12 -2.12 -6.13
CA PRO A 65 -16.36 -2.72 -5.61
C PRO A 65 -16.35 -4.26 -5.62
N LEU A 66 -15.53 -4.89 -6.46
CA LEU A 66 -15.34 -6.34 -6.50
C LEU A 66 -14.71 -6.92 -5.22
N LEU A 67 -14.11 -6.08 -4.35
CA LEU A 67 -13.61 -6.48 -3.03
C LEU A 67 -14.67 -6.37 -1.91
N GLY A 68 -15.95 -6.24 -2.28
CA GLY A 68 -17.07 -6.26 -1.34
C GLY A 68 -17.42 -4.89 -0.75
N ASN A 69 -16.44 -3.99 -0.59
CA ASN A 69 -16.66 -2.58 -0.21
C ASN A 69 -15.61 -1.68 -0.88
N LYS A 70 -16.05 -0.55 -1.45
CA LYS A 70 -15.16 0.51 -1.91
C LYS A 70 -14.73 1.33 -0.68
N THR A 71 -13.59 1.00 -0.11
CA THR A 71 -12.90 1.87 0.84
C THR A 71 -12.02 2.79 0.00
N SER A 72 -12.54 3.99 -0.21
CA SER A 72 -11.71 5.13 -0.61
C SER A 72 -11.45 5.99 0.61
N GLY A 73 -10.23 6.46 0.79
CA GLY A 73 -9.89 7.33 1.91
C GLY A 73 -8.46 7.84 1.83
N GLN A 74 -8.21 8.91 2.56
CA GLN A 74 -6.90 9.56 2.65
C GLN A 74 -6.34 9.38 4.06
N CYS A 75 -5.06 9.08 4.16
CA CYS A 75 -4.31 9.03 5.41
C CYS A 75 -3.09 9.95 5.31
N ASP A 76 -2.70 10.51 6.45
CA ASP A 76 -1.34 11.00 6.63
C ASP A 76 -0.43 9.76 6.70
N TRP A 77 0.78 9.84 6.18
CA TRP A 77 1.75 8.75 6.31
C TRP A 77 3.12 9.24 6.73
N ARG A 78 3.87 8.35 7.38
CA ARG A 78 5.28 8.54 7.69
C ARG A 78 6.05 7.25 7.47
N LEU A 79 7.32 7.40 7.11
CA LEU A 79 8.24 6.30 6.97
C LEU A 79 9.15 6.23 8.20
N ASP A 80 9.10 5.11 8.91
CA ASP A 80 9.98 4.80 10.03
C ASP A 80 10.92 3.65 9.63
N ALA A 81 12.16 4.01 9.29
CA ALA A 81 13.09 3.16 8.57
C ALA A 81 12.50 2.62 7.24
N ALA A 82 11.99 1.39 7.24
CA ALA A 82 11.31 0.77 6.11
C ALA A 82 9.80 0.62 6.33
N ASP A 83 9.29 0.87 7.53
CA ASP A 83 7.89 0.65 7.87
C ASP A 83 7.08 1.92 7.61
N LEU A 84 6.02 1.80 6.81
CA LEU A 84 5.04 2.85 6.62
C LEU A 84 4.01 2.82 7.74
N LYS A 85 3.85 3.96 8.41
CA LYS A 85 2.79 4.19 9.39
C LYS A 85 1.76 5.12 8.77
N PHE A 86 0.49 4.72 8.82
CA PHE A 86 -0.64 5.52 8.38
C PHE A 86 -1.37 6.08 9.59
N GLU A 87 -1.65 7.37 9.57
CA GLU A 87 -2.28 8.12 10.65
C GLU A 87 -3.42 8.97 10.09
N ARG A 88 -4.34 9.37 10.97
CA ARG A 88 -5.47 10.28 10.64
C ARG A 88 -6.27 9.87 9.39
N CYS A 89 -6.43 8.58 9.15
CA CYS A 89 -7.17 8.04 8.01
C CYS A 89 -8.65 8.43 8.03
N ARG A 90 -9.13 9.00 6.91
CA ARG A 90 -10.51 9.49 6.73
C ARG A 90 -11.09 9.04 5.39
N GLN A 91 -12.34 8.56 5.41
CA GLN A 91 -13.12 8.33 4.20
C GLN A 91 -13.65 9.65 3.61
N PRO A 92 -14.13 9.70 2.35
CA PRO A 92 -14.72 10.88 1.73
C PRO A 92 -15.86 11.52 2.52
N ASP A 93 -16.60 10.72 3.30
CA ASP A 93 -17.70 11.19 4.16
C ASP A 93 -17.20 11.75 5.52
N GLY A 94 -15.88 11.78 5.74
CA GLY A 94 -15.24 12.24 6.98
C GLY A 94 -15.16 11.19 8.09
N SER A 95 -15.73 10.01 7.90
CA SER A 95 -15.66 8.93 8.89
C SER A 95 -14.22 8.42 9.03
N PRO A 96 -13.74 8.18 10.27
CA PRO A 96 -12.41 7.64 10.48
C PRO A 96 -12.36 6.16 10.07
N PHE A 97 -11.22 5.73 9.53
CA PHE A 97 -10.91 4.31 9.35
C PHE A 97 -9.47 4.03 9.79
N SER A 98 -9.05 2.77 9.81
CA SER A 98 -7.65 2.41 10.07
C SER A 98 -7.17 1.42 9.02
N VAL A 99 -5.87 1.53 8.70
CA VAL A 99 -5.18 0.56 7.86
C VAL A 99 -4.58 -0.49 8.80
N SER A 100 -5.03 -1.73 8.68
CA SER A 100 -4.48 -2.86 9.43
C SER A 100 -3.43 -3.61 8.61
N GLY A 101 -2.43 -4.16 9.29
CA GLY A 101 -1.30 -4.84 8.68
C GLY A 101 -0.01 -4.04 8.71
N ALA A 102 1.10 -4.69 8.36
CA ALA A 102 2.40 -4.06 8.22
C ALA A 102 2.61 -3.69 6.74
N VAL A 103 2.87 -2.42 6.48
CA VAL A 103 3.25 -1.94 5.14
C VAL A 103 4.71 -1.52 5.20
N ARG A 104 5.53 -2.05 4.30
CA ARG A 104 6.96 -1.76 4.22
C ARG A 104 7.31 -1.19 2.86
N PHE A 105 8.18 -0.20 2.81
CA PHE A 105 8.72 0.36 1.58
C PHE A 105 10.18 -0.04 1.41
N GLU A 106 10.48 -0.66 0.27
CA GLU A 106 11.85 -1.03 -0.11
C GLU A 106 12.35 -0.04 -1.17
N ALA A 107 13.16 0.92 -0.74
CA ALA A 107 13.64 2.00 -1.60
C ALA A 107 14.48 1.50 -2.79
N ALA A 108 15.25 0.43 -2.62
CA ALA A 108 16.11 -0.13 -3.67
C ALA A 108 15.30 -0.77 -4.81
N ALA A 109 14.20 -1.45 -4.47
CA ALA A 109 13.29 -2.06 -5.44
C ALA A 109 12.16 -1.11 -5.88
N ASN A 110 12.05 0.05 -5.23
CA ASN A 110 10.92 0.97 -5.31
C ASN A 110 9.57 0.23 -5.23
N SER A 111 9.42 -0.62 -4.21
CA SER A 111 8.24 -1.46 -4.03
C SER A 111 7.67 -1.33 -2.63
N LEU A 112 6.38 -1.61 -2.51
CA LEU A 112 5.68 -1.72 -1.24
C LEU A 112 5.32 -3.17 -0.99
N THR A 113 5.54 -3.62 0.24
CA THR A 113 5.14 -4.94 0.68
C THR A 113 4.10 -4.79 1.77
N ILE A 114 2.94 -5.40 1.57
CA ILE A 114 1.84 -5.39 2.53
C ILE A 114 1.69 -6.78 3.10
N GLN A 115 1.89 -6.88 4.41
CA GLN A 115 1.68 -8.09 5.18
C GLN A 115 0.44 -7.90 6.06
N GLY A 116 -0.64 -8.57 5.68
CA GLY A 116 -1.90 -8.60 6.41
C GLY A 116 -2.40 -10.04 6.57
N ASN A 117 -3.69 -10.27 6.35
CA ASN A 117 -4.31 -11.59 6.43
C ASN A 117 -4.12 -12.45 5.15
N ALA A 118 -3.26 -12.02 4.24
CA ALA A 118 -2.95 -12.78 3.02
C ALA A 118 -2.00 -13.96 3.34
N PRO A 119 -2.02 -15.04 2.54
CA PRO A 119 -1.15 -16.21 2.74
C PRO A 119 0.35 -15.91 2.63
N GLY A 120 0.70 -14.79 2.01
CA GLY A 120 2.05 -14.27 1.89
C GLY A 120 2.05 -12.76 1.71
N PRO A 121 3.22 -12.13 1.63
CA PRO A 121 3.32 -10.69 1.37
C PRO A 121 2.73 -10.34 0.00
N LEU A 122 1.90 -9.31 -0.04
CA LEU A 122 1.44 -8.69 -1.29
C LEU A 122 2.46 -7.63 -1.71
N THR A 123 2.97 -7.72 -2.92
CA THR A 123 3.93 -6.74 -3.45
C THR A 123 3.21 -5.76 -4.37
N TYR A 124 3.47 -4.47 -4.19
CA TYR A 124 2.97 -3.40 -5.04
C TYR A 124 4.14 -2.63 -5.64
N ARG A 125 4.03 -2.29 -6.93
CA ARG A 125 5.03 -1.51 -7.66
C ARG A 125 4.39 -0.28 -8.30
N PRO A 126 5.19 0.76 -8.61
CA PRO A 126 4.74 1.88 -9.42
C PRO A 126 4.11 1.39 -10.73
N ASP A 127 2.93 1.93 -11.04
CA ASP A 127 2.24 1.77 -12.33
C ASP A 127 2.91 2.61 -13.42
#